data_AF-A0A961FQT4-F1
#
_entry.id   AF-A0A961FQT4-F1
#
_cell.length_a   1.000
_cell.length_b   1.000
_cell.length_c   1.000
_cell.angle_alpha   90.00
_cell.angle_beta   90.00
_cell.angle_gamma   90.00
#
_symmetry.space_group_name_H-M   'P 1'
#
loop_
_entity.id
_entity.type
_entity.pdbx_description
1 polymer ?
#
loop_
_entity_poly.entity_id
_entity_poly.type
_entity_poly.pdbx_seq_one_letter_code
_entity_poly.pdbx_strand_id
1 'polypeptide(L)'
;MFDSRNSLLIKAVLALVILWGLVWGGIRFFGSMTPTPESIAEYVDEHPLSEIDDPDERREVIGKVADMLNQLPTEEIGRLAQEGEESGERRIDPRRNFFRGMNEDEQRFFMEKRVGKAFDQMMQAFNGMEREERKRIVERTLKQMRDDGNRRPGIERLEKSDPEVAERIINEGLRAYYQEADSETKLDLAPVLEQMQLNLGGGGHRYR
;
A
#
# COMPACT_ATOMS: atom_id res chain seq x y z
N MET A 1 14.25 -58.37 -5.64
CA MET A 1 15.08 -57.70 -4.62
C MET A 1 15.04 -56.22 -4.94
N PHE A 2 14.05 -55.48 -4.42
CA PHE A 2 13.88 -54.06 -4.75
C PHE A 2 14.85 -53.25 -3.89
N ASP A 3 15.82 -52.65 -4.55
CA ASP A 3 16.95 -51.93 -3.98
C ASP A 3 16.50 -50.84 -2.99
N SER A 4 17.07 -50.84 -1.79
CA SER A 4 16.74 -49.93 -0.69
C SER A 4 16.82 -48.45 -1.10
N ARG A 5 17.65 -48.14 -2.11
CA ARG A 5 17.78 -46.81 -2.73
C ARG A 5 16.50 -46.35 -3.44
N ASN A 6 15.79 -47.24 -4.13
CA ASN A 6 14.53 -46.90 -4.81
C ASN A 6 13.43 -46.59 -3.79
N SER A 7 13.42 -47.27 -2.65
CA SER A 7 12.44 -47.01 -1.59
C SER A 7 12.63 -45.62 -0.94
N LEU A 8 13.87 -45.15 -0.82
CA LEU A 8 14.18 -43.81 -0.30
C LEU A 8 13.82 -42.72 -1.31
N LEU A 9 14.13 -42.93 -2.59
CA LEU A 9 13.73 -42.01 -3.66
C LEU A 9 12.21 -41.89 -3.79
N ILE A 10 11.49 -43.01 -3.72
CA ILE A 10 10.02 -43.01 -3.76
C ILE A 10 9.44 -42.26 -2.56
N LYS A 11 9.97 -42.46 -1.35
CA LYS A 11 9.53 -41.72 -0.15
C LYS A 11 9.83 -40.22 -0.24
N ALA A 12 10.98 -39.83 -0.79
CA ALA A 12 11.34 -38.44 -0.98
C ALA A 12 10.42 -37.75 -2.01
N VAL A 13 10.13 -38.43 -3.13
CA VAL A 13 9.17 -37.94 -4.14
C VAL A 13 7.77 -37.85 -3.55
N LEU A 14 7.33 -38.84 -2.78
CA LEU A 14 6.01 -38.83 -2.14
C LEU A 14 5.89 -37.67 -1.13
N ALA A 15 6.91 -37.44 -0.30
CA ALA A 15 6.95 -36.32 0.63
C ALA A 15 6.91 -34.97 -0.10
N LEU A 16 7.63 -34.87 -1.23
CA LEU A 16 7.61 -33.67 -2.06
C LEU A 16 6.23 -33.41 -2.68
N VAL A 17 5.57 -34.45 -3.20
CA VAL A 17 4.20 -34.34 -3.75
C VAL A 17 3.19 -33.95 -2.67
N ILE A 18 3.31 -34.51 -1.46
CA ILE A 18 2.46 -34.13 -0.32
C ILE A 18 2.70 -32.67 0.07
N LEU A 19 3.98 -32.24 0.16
CA LEU A 19 4.33 -30.85 0.46
C LEU A 19 3.75 -29.90 -0.59
N TRP A 20 3.93 -30.20 -1.88
CA TRP A 20 3.36 -29.40 -2.96
C TRP A 20 1.84 -29.43 -2.98
N GLY A 21 1.22 -30.57 -2.63
CA GLY A 21 -0.23 -30.68 -2.47
C GLY A 21 -0.77 -29.81 -1.32
N LEU A 22 -0.04 -29.72 -0.20
CA LEU A 22 -0.39 -28.83 0.91
C LEU A 22 -0.20 -27.35 0.53
N VAL A 23 0.89 -27.01 -0.19
CA VAL A 23 1.10 -25.66 -0.71
C VAL A 23 0.00 -25.27 -1.70
N TRP A 24 -0.33 -26.14 -2.65
CA TRP A 24 -1.38 -25.91 -3.65
C TRP A 24 -2.78 -25.84 -3.03
N GLY A 25 -3.08 -26.75 -2.09
CA GLY A 25 -4.33 -26.73 -1.32
C GLY A 25 -4.47 -25.46 -0.49
N GLY A 26 -3.39 -25.00 0.13
CA GLY A 26 -3.31 -23.70 0.80
C GLY A 26 -3.59 -22.56 -0.16
N ILE A 27 -2.87 -22.47 -1.29
CA ILE A 27 -3.07 -21.42 -2.30
C ILE A 27 -4.51 -21.39 -2.81
N ARG A 28 -5.14 -22.54 -3.05
CA ARG A 28 -6.53 -22.62 -3.53
C ARG A 28 -7.56 -22.21 -2.47
N PHE A 29 -7.29 -22.52 -1.20
CA PHE A 29 -8.16 -22.15 -0.08
C PHE A 29 -8.02 -20.66 0.28
N PHE A 30 -6.82 -20.09 0.17
CA PHE A 30 -6.56 -18.67 0.39
C PHE A 30 -6.87 -17.80 -0.84
N GLY A 31 -6.87 -18.36 -2.05
CA GLY A 31 -7.26 -17.66 -3.28
C GLY A 31 -8.75 -17.33 -3.38
N SER A 32 -9.62 -17.97 -2.58
CA SER A 32 -11.03 -17.55 -2.40
C SER A 32 -11.22 -16.52 -1.28
N MET A 33 -10.15 -16.14 -0.58
CA MET A 33 -10.16 -15.12 0.48
C MET A 33 -9.47 -13.82 0.06
N THR A 34 -8.93 -13.72 -1.17
CA THR A 34 -8.41 -12.44 -1.68
C THR A 34 -9.58 -11.47 -1.81
N PRO A 35 -9.55 -10.31 -1.11
CA PRO A 35 -10.60 -9.31 -1.20
C PRO A 35 -10.81 -8.89 -2.65
N THR A 36 -12.06 -8.96 -3.13
CA THR A 36 -12.48 -8.44 -4.44
C THR A 36 -13.18 -7.09 -4.29
N PRO A 37 -13.31 -6.28 -5.36
CA PRO A 37 -14.08 -5.04 -5.33
C PRO A 37 -15.48 -5.19 -4.72
N GLU A 38 -16.18 -6.26 -5.07
CA GLU A 38 -17.53 -6.57 -4.62
C GLU A 38 -17.55 -6.91 -3.13
N SER A 39 -16.58 -7.70 -2.66
CA SER A 39 -16.49 -8.04 -1.23
C SER A 39 -16.24 -6.81 -0.34
N ILE A 40 -15.55 -5.78 -0.86
CA ILE A 40 -15.34 -4.52 -0.14
C ILE A 40 -16.63 -3.71 -0.11
N ALA A 41 -17.35 -3.65 -1.23
CA ALA A 41 -18.63 -2.95 -1.29
C ALA A 41 -19.67 -3.60 -0.36
N GLU A 42 -19.77 -4.94 -0.38
CA GLU A 42 -20.63 -5.71 0.51
C GLU A 42 -20.25 -5.48 1.98
N TYR A 43 -18.96 -5.56 2.33
CA TYR A 43 -18.52 -5.34 3.71
C TYR A 43 -18.84 -3.93 4.23
N VAL A 44 -18.69 -2.91 3.38
CA VAL A 44 -19.02 -1.52 3.72
C VAL A 44 -20.53 -1.32 3.89
N ASP A 45 -21.35 -1.99 3.07
CA ASP A 45 -22.81 -1.91 3.13
C ASP A 45 -23.36 -2.65 4.37
N GLU A 46 -22.76 -3.78 4.74
CA GLU A 46 -23.11 -4.53 5.96
C GLU A 46 -22.71 -3.80 7.26
N HIS A 47 -21.71 -2.91 7.20
CA HIS A 47 -21.17 -2.19 8.36
C HIS A 47 -21.23 -0.66 8.16
N PRO A 48 -22.43 -0.07 8.05
CA PRO A 48 -22.56 1.36 7.88
C PRO A 48 -22.08 2.07 9.14
N LEU A 49 -21.04 2.90 9.01
CA LEU A 49 -20.46 3.62 10.15
C LEU A 49 -21.52 4.41 10.92
N SER A 50 -22.54 4.95 10.26
CA SER A 50 -23.64 5.69 10.91
C SER A 50 -24.45 4.89 11.93
N GLU A 51 -24.41 3.56 11.89
CA GLU A 51 -25.15 2.68 12.80
C GLU A 51 -24.27 2.10 13.92
N ILE A 52 -22.97 2.40 13.89
CA ILE A 52 -22.00 1.94 14.90
C ILE A 52 -21.72 3.11 15.85
N ASP A 53 -22.23 3.00 17.07
CA ASP A 53 -22.02 4.00 18.13
C ASP A 53 -20.69 3.81 18.86
N ASP A 54 -20.18 2.58 18.94
CA ASP A 54 -18.93 2.28 19.64
C ASP A 54 -17.71 2.73 18.82
N PRO A 55 -16.87 3.64 19.33
CA PRO A 55 -15.69 4.13 18.61
C PRO A 55 -14.65 3.04 18.31
N ASP A 56 -14.52 2.05 19.18
CA ASP A 56 -13.55 0.96 18.98
C ASP A 56 -14.01 0.01 17.87
N GLU A 57 -15.30 -0.36 17.85
CA GLU A 57 -15.91 -1.12 16.77
C GLU A 57 -15.82 -0.38 15.42
N ARG A 58 -16.11 0.93 15.39
CA ARG A 58 -15.91 1.76 14.18
C ARG A 58 -14.48 1.65 13.67
N ARG A 59 -13.50 1.77 14.57
CA ARG A 59 -12.07 1.71 14.23
C ARG A 59 -11.68 0.34 13.68
N GLU A 60 -12.23 -0.75 14.22
CA GLU A 60 -12.00 -2.11 13.71
C GLU A 60 -12.53 -2.26 12.27
N VAL A 61 -13.77 -1.82 12.02
CA VAL A 61 -14.39 -1.87 10.68
C VAL A 61 -13.56 -1.07 9.68
N ILE A 62 -13.17 0.16 10.03
CA ILE A 62 -12.32 1.01 9.19
C ILE A 62 -10.97 0.34 8.91
N GLY A 63 -10.37 -0.27 9.93
CA GLY A 63 -9.10 -0.99 9.82
C GLY A 63 -9.19 -2.16 8.84
N LYS A 64 -10.27 -2.95 8.93
CA LYS A 64 -10.50 -4.09 8.04
C LYS A 64 -10.73 -3.66 6.59
N VAL A 65 -11.49 -2.59 6.36
CA VAL A 65 -11.66 -2.02 5.01
C VAL A 65 -10.31 -1.55 4.43
N ALA A 66 -9.49 -0.88 5.24
CA ALA A 66 -8.15 -0.47 4.81
C ALA A 66 -7.27 -1.69 4.44
N ASP A 67 -7.32 -2.74 5.25
CA ASP A 67 -6.56 -3.98 5.01
C ASP A 67 -7.04 -4.71 3.75
N MET A 68 -8.35 -4.75 3.48
CA MET A 68 -8.91 -5.31 2.24
C MET A 68 -8.47 -4.52 1.02
N LEU A 69 -8.53 -3.18 1.09
CA LEU A 69 -8.09 -2.30 0.01
C LEU A 69 -6.59 -2.38 -0.28
N ASN A 70 -5.77 -2.71 0.73
CA ASN A 70 -4.33 -2.90 0.58
C ASN A 70 -3.95 -4.24 -0.08
N GLN A 71 -4.88 -5.19 -0.14
CA GLN A 71 -4.70 -6.50 -0.75
C GLN A 71 -5.22 -6.56 -2.19
N LEU A 72 -6.04 -5.59 -2.60
CA LEU A 72 -6.54 -5.53 -3.98
C LEU A 72 -5.41 -5.26 -4.99
N PRO A 73 -5.36 -6.03 -6.09
CA PRO A 73 -4.48 -5.71 -7.21
C PRO A 73 -4.78 -4.31 -7.78
N THR A 74 -3.75 -3.58 -8.22
CA THR A 74 -3.87 -2.22 -8.76
C THR A 74 -4.88 -2.11 -9.91
N GLU A 75 -4.99 -3.16 -10.73
CA GLU A 75 -5.95 -3.24 -11.85
C GLU A 75 -7.41 -3.31 -11.38
N GLU A 76 -7.66 -3.87 -10.19
CA GLU A 76 -9.00 -4.03 -9.61
C GLU A 76 -9.44 -2.80 -8.81
N ILE A 77 -8.49 -2.02 -8.27
CA ILE A 77 -8.76 -0.73 -7.61
C ILE A 77 -9.46 0.25 -8.57
N GLY A 78 -9.16 0.16 -9.88
CA GLY A 78 -9.83 0.93 -10.92
C GLY A 78 -11.26 0.48 -11.19
N ARG A 79 -11.58 -0.81 -11.01
CA ARG A 79 -12.93 -1.35 -11.21
C ARG A 79 -13.94 -0.88 -10.17
N LEU A 80 -13.49 -0.65 -8.93
CA LEU A 80 -14.28 0.02 -7.89
C LEU A 80 -14.81 1.41 -8.31
N ALA A 81 -14.14 2.08 -9.25
CA ALA A 81 -14.62 3.35 -9.82
C ALA A 81 -15.50 3.16 -11.07
N GLN A 82 -15.38 2.04 -11.78
CA GLN A 82 -16.03 1.75 -13.07
C GLN A 82 -17.34 0.95 -12.96
N GLU A 83 -17.44 -0.01 -12.03
CA GLU A 83 -18.65 -0.82 -11.83
C GLU A 83 -19.87 0.03 -11.40
N GLY A 84 -19.61 1.23 -10.87
CA GLY A 84 -20.63 2.23 -10.61
C GLY A 84 -21.18 2.94 -11.85
N GLU A 85 -20.56 2.82 -13.02
CA GLU A 85 -20.99 3.50 -14.26
C GLU A 85 -21.87 2.61 -15.16
N GLU A 86 -21.64 1.30 -15.20
CA GLU A 86 -22.36 0.37 -16.09
C GLU A 86 -23.82 0.13 -15.65
N SER A 87 -24.14 0.32 -14.38
CA SER A 87 -25.48 0.07 -13.82
C SER A 87 -26.48 1.23 -14.02
N GLY A 88 -26.10 2.32 -14.69
CA GLY A 88 -26.97 3.48 -14.97
C GLY A 88 -27.35 4.33 -13.74
N GLU A 89 -27.13 3.82 -12.54
CA GLU A 89 -27.10 4.58 -11.28
C GLU A 89 -25.73 5.25 -11.16
N ARG A 90 -25.64 6.56 -10.93
CA ARG A 90 -24.39 7.24 -10.55
C ARG A 90 -23.94 6.72 -9.18
N ARG A 91 -23.42 5.50 -9.09
CA ARG A 91 -22.89 4.96 -7.84
C ARG A 91 -21.58 5.68 -7.56
N ILE A 92 -21.66 6.57 -6.59
CA ILE A 92 -20.50 7.21 -5.97
C ILE A 92 -19.58 6.09 -5.52
N ASP A 93 -18.31 6.15 -5.91
CA ASP A 93 -17.23 5.29 -5.41
C ASP A 93 -17.51 4.94 -3.92
N PRO A 94 -17.80 3.66 -3.59
CA PRO A 94 -18.25 3.29 -2.25
C PRO A 94 -17.22 3.65 -1.18
N ARG A 95 -15.93 3.70 -1.56
CA ARG A 95 -14.83 4.17 -0.70
C ARG A 95 -15.01 5.64 -0.31
N ARG A 96 -15.57 6.45 -1.21
CA ARG A 96 -15.74 7.89 -1.00
C ARG A 96 -16.85 8.20 -0.01
N ASN A 97 -17.94 7.44 -0.02
CA ASN A 97 -19.00 7.57 0.97
C ASN A 97 -18.55 7.03 2.33
N PHE A 98 -17.89 5.86 2.33
CA PHE A 98 -17.31 5.28 3.54
C PHE A 98 -16.31 6.24 4.19
N PHE A 99 -15.37 6.80 3.42
CA PHE A 99 -14.40 7.78 3.91
C PHE A 99 -15.05 9.08 4.41
N ARG A 100 -16.11 9.57 3.75
CA ARG A 100 -16.86 10.75 4.22
C ARG A 100 -17.65 10.49 5.51
N GLY A 101 -18.02 9.24 5.78
CA GLY A 101 -18.69 8.84 7.02
C GLY A 101 -17.75 8.74 8.22
N MET A 102 -16.44 8.86 8.00
CA MET A 102 -15.42 8.89 9.05
C MET A 102 -15.26 10.31 9.61
N ASN A 103 -15.03 10.42 10.92
CA ASN A 103 -14.54 11.66 11.53
C ASN A 103 -13.04 11.89 11.22
N GLU A 104 -12.49 13.02 11.64
CA GLU A 104 -11.08 13.38 11.35
C GLU A 104 -10.08 12.35 11.86
N ASP A 105 -10.23 11.84 13.09
CA ASP A 105 -9.32 10.85 13.68
C ASP A 105 -9.41 9.48 13.00
N GLU A 106 -10.61 9.13 12.52
CA GLU A 106 -10.86 7.92 11.74
C GLU A 106 -10.28 7.99 10.33
N GLN A 107 -10.47 9.11 9.63
CA GLN A 107 -9.85 9.38 8.34
C GLN A 107 -8.33 9.33 8.48
N ARG A 108 -7.82 9.92 9.56
CA ARG A 108 -6.41 9.93 9.94
C ARG A 108 -5.87 8.51 10.10
N PHE A 109 -6.56 7.66 10.85
CA PHE A 109 -6.21 6.24 11.04
C PHE A 109 -6.27 5.44 9.72
N PHE A 110 -7.34 5.62 8.94
CA PHE A 110 -7.52 4.95 7.65
C PHE A 110 -6.39 5.27 6.67
N MET A 111 -6.03 6.55 6.57
CA MET A 111 -4.94 7.00 5.70
C MET A 111 -3.59 6.44 6.15
N GLU A 112 -3.32 6.37 7.46
CA GLU A 112 -2.09 5.81 8.01
C GLU A 112 -1.93 4.33 7.64
N LYS A 113 -3.01 3.54 7.80
CA LYS A 113 -3.06 2.13 7.38
C LYS A 113 -2.81 1.93 5.88
N ARG A 114 -3.38 2.79 5.04
CA ARG A 114 -3.26 2.70 3.57
C ARG A 114 -1.90 3.16 3.07
N VAL A 115 -1.47 4.34 3.51
CA VAL A 115 -0.24 4.99 3.07
C VAL A 115 0.98 4.26 3.63
N GLY A 116 0.97 3.92 4.92
CA GLY A 116 2.06 3.17 5.55
C GLY A 116 2.31 1.84 4.84
N LYS A 117 1.25 1.07 4.58
CA LYS A 117 1.38 -0.21 3.86
C LYS A 117 1.94 -0.06 2.46
N ALA A 118 1.54 0.99 1.73
CA ALA A 118 2.07 1.27 0.40
C ALA A 118 3.57 1.60 0.43
N PHE A 119 4.03 2.36 1.43
CA PHE A 119 5.45 2.63 1.63
C PHE A 119 6.24 1.39 2.03
N ASP A 120 5.70 0.56 2.92
CA ASP A 120 6.35 -0.71 3.30
C ASP A 120 6.54 -1.62 2.07
N GLN A 121 5.49 -1.78 1.25
CA GLN A 121 5.55 -2.53 -0.01
C GLN A 121 6.57 -1.94 -0.99
N MET A 122 6.62 -0.61 -1.10
CA MET A 122 7.61 0.05 -1.94
C MET A 122 9.04 -0.21 -1.45
N MET A 123 9.32 -0.10 -0.14
CA MET A 123 10.65 -0.37 0.40
C MET A 123 11.05 -1.83 0.20
N GLN A 124 10.13 -2.78 0.38
CA GLN A 124 10.37 -4.19 0.08
C GLN A 124 10.71 -4.41 -1.41
N ALA A 125 10.02 -3.72 -2.32
CA ALA A 125 10.34 -3.78 -3.74
C ALA A 125 11.74 -3.22 -4.03
N PHE A 126 12.13 -2.09 -3.41
CA PHE A 126 13.48 -1.54 -3.55
C PHE A 126 14.56 -2.50 -3.02
N ASN A 127 14.37 -3.10 -1.85
CA ASN A 127 15.32 -4.08 -1.29
C ASN A 127 15.54 -5.27 -2.25
N GLY A 128 14.51 -5.69 -2.97
CA GLY A 128 14.59 -6.77 -3.96
C GLY A 128 15.20 -6.40 -5.32
N MET A 129 15.44 -5.11 -5.58
CA MET A 129 16.02 -4.64 -6.85
C MET A 129 17.55 -4.79 -6.87
N GLU A 130 18.10 -4.99 -8.06
CA GLU A 130 19.53 -4.87 -8.30
C GLU A 130 20.00 -3.44 -8.03
N ARG A 131 21.21 -3.29 -7.47
CA ARG A 131 21.74 -1.98 -7.07
C ARG A 131 21.78 -0.96 -8.20
N GLU A 132 22.18 -1.38 -9.39
CA GLU A 132 22.24 -0.50 -10.56
C GLU A 132 20.85 -0.04 -11.02
N GLU A 133 19.82 -0.85 -10.80
CA GLU A 133 18.44 -0.44 -11.05
C GLU A 133 17.96 0.59 -10.02
N ARG A 134 18.22 0.37 -8.73
CA ARG A 134 17.93 1.34 -7.67
C ARG A 134 18.58 2.70 -7.97
N LYS A 135 19.87 2.70 -8.32
CA LYS A 135 20.60 3.92 -8.68
C LYS A 135 19.97 4.66 -9.86
N ARG A 136 19.59 3.96 -10.94
CA ARG A 136 18.91 4.59 -12.09
C ARG A 136 17.60 5.26 -11.69
N ILE A 137 16.83 4.64 -10.79
CA ILE A 137 15.58 5.20 -10.27
C ILE A 137 15.86 6.43 -9.41
N VAL A 138 16.86 6.35 -8.51
CA VAL A 138 17.31 7.45 -7.67
C VAL A 138 17.77 8.64 -8.51
N GLU A 139 18.66 8.42 -9.47
CA GLU A 139 19.19 9.47 -10.35
C GLU A 139 18.08 10.16 -11.15
N ARG A 140 17.14 9.38 -11.69
CA ARG A 140 15.97 9.91 -12.40
C ARG A 140 15.11 10.76 -11.47
N THR A 141 14.85 10.27 -10.26
CA THR A 141 14.07 10.98 -9.24
C THR A 141 14.75 12.29 -8.84
N LEU A 142 16.05 12.27 -8.57
CA LEU A 142 16.84 13.46 -8.23
C LEU A 142 16.89 14.46 -9.37
N LYS A 143 17.07 13.99 -10.60
CA LYS A 143 17.01 14.85 -11.79
C LYS A 143 15.65 15.52 -11.87
N GLN A 144 14.57 14.77 -11.74
CA GLN A 144 13.22 15.33 -11.73
C GLN A 144 13.00 16.35 -10.60
N MET A 145 13.48 16.08 -9.38
CA MET A 145 13.36 17.02 -8.25
C MET A 145 14.10 18.33 -8.47
N ARG A 146 15.22 18.30 -9.20
CA ARG A 146 16.03 19.48 -9.54
C ARG A 146 15.43 20.24 -10.73
N ASP A 147 15.06 19.52 -11.79
CA ASP A 147 14.51 20.08 -13.02
C ASP A 147 13.13 20.70 -12.80
N ASP A 148 12.29 20.07 -11.98
CA ASP A 148 10.94 20.55 -11.72
C ASP A 148 10.91 21.71 -10.72
N GLY A 149 12.03 22.17 -10.13
CA GLY A 149 12.14 23.17 -9.07
C GLY A 149 10.87 23.98 -8.77
N ASN A 150 9.96 23.40 -7.96
CA ASN A 150 8.58 23.88 -7.62
C ASN A 150 7.39 23.48 -8.54
N ARG A 151 7.45 22.39 -9.30
CA ARG A 151 6.38 21.91 -10.20
C ARG A 151 6.09 20.42 -10.06
N ARG A 152 6.07 19.87 -8.84
CA ARG A 152 5.46 18.54 -8.63
C ARG A 152 3.93 18.70 -8.53
N PRO A 153 3.12 18.01 -9.36
CA PRO A 153 1.66 18.15 -9.31
C PRO A 153 0.95 17.56 -8.10
N GLY A 154 1.62 16.74 -7.26
CA GLY A 154 0.97 15.96 -6.21
C GLY A 154 1.12 16.55 -4.80
N ILE A 155 2.32 16.42 -4.22
CA ILE A 155 2.54 16.75 -2.80
C ILE A 155 2.47 18.26 -2.53
N GLU A 156 3.03 19.14 -3.35
CA GLU A 156 2.96 20.60 -3.09
C GLU A 156 1.52 21.15 -3.23
N ARG A 157 0.71 20.57 -4.13
CA ARG A 157 -0.73 20.89 -4.18
C ARG A 157 -1.42 20.39 -2.93
N LEU A 158 -1.06 19.18 -2.48
CA LEU A 158 -1.58 18.59 -1.28
C LEU A 158 -1.17 19.39 -0.04
N GLU A 159 0.07 19.86 0.09
CA GLU A 159 0.53 20.74 1.18
C GLU A 159 -0.29 22.03 1.26
N LYS A 160 -0.73 22.56 0.12
CA LYS A 160 -1.56 23.77 0.06
C LYS A 160 -3.04 23.50 0.34
N SER A 161 -3.57 22.35 -0.09
CA SER A 161 -4.99 22.01 0.08
C SER A 161 -5.28 21.31 1.40
N ASP A 162 -4.35 20.49 1.87
CA ASP A 162 -4.45 19.57 3.00
C ASP A 162 -3.03 19.29 3.58
N PRO A 163 -2.48 20.25 4.36
CA PRO A 163 -1.13 20.16 4.90
C PRO A 163 -0.93 18.96 5.84
N GLU A 164 -1.97 18.57 6.58
CA GLU A 164 -1.89 17.43 7.51
C GLU A 164 -1.71 16.10 6.78
N VAL A 165 -2.44 15.89 5.67
CA VAL A 165 -2.29 14.69 4.86
C VAL A 165 -0.92 14.66 4.17
N ALA A 166 -0.42 15.81 3.70
CA ALA A 166 0.91 15.90 3.11
C ALA A 166 2.02 15.55 4.13
N GLU A 167 1.97 16.15 5.32
CA GLU A 167 2.93 15.87 6.41
C GLU A 167 2.92 14.38 6.77
N ARG A 168 1.73 13.77 6.82
CA ARG A 168 1.57 12.34 7.13
C ARG A 168 2.20 11.44 6.08
N ILE A 169 1.99 11.72 4.80
CA ILE A 169 2.64 10.97 3.71
C ILE A 169 4.16 11.05 3.83
N ILE A 170 4.69 12.23 4.16
CA ILE A 170 6.12 12.42 4.40
C ILE A 170 6.60 11.59 5.59
N ASN A 171 5.89 11.65 6.72
CA ASN A 171 6.24 10.92 7.94
C ASN A 171 6.19 9.40 7.75
N GLU A 172 5.17 8.86 7.09
CA GLU A 172 5.08 7.43 6.77
C GLU A 172 6.20 6.99 5.82
N GLY A 173 6.52 7.80 4.80
CA GLY A 173 7.63 7.51 3.91
C GLY A 173 8.98 7.48 4.63
N LEU A 174 9.21 8.43 5.56
CA LEU A 174 10.40 8.43 6.41
C LEU A 174 10.43 7.23 7.35
N ARG A 175 9.31 6.89 7.99
CA ARG A 175 9.19 5.72 8.87
C ARG A 175 9.58 4.46 8.11
N ALA A 176 8.99 4.21 6.95
CA ALA A 176 9.28 3.04 6.13
C ALA A 176 10.75 3.02 5.66
N TYR A 177 11.32 4.16 5.27
CA TYR A 177 12.74 4.25 4.96
C TYR A 177 13.62 3.83 6.15
N TYR A 178 13.33 4.29 7.36
CA TYR A 178 14.14 3.94 8.53
C TYR A 178 13.92 2.51 9.02
N GLN A 179 12.70 1.98 8.92
CA GLN A 179 12.34 0.67 9.47
C GLN A 179 12.49 -0.49 8.48
N GLU A 180 12.01 -0.31 7.25
CA GLU A 180 11.84 -1.39 6.27
C GLU A 180 12.97 -1.48 5.23
N ALA A 181 13.62 -0.35 4.91
CA ALA A 181 14.73 -0.38 3.96
C ALA A 181 15.97 -1.05 4.58
N ASP A 182 16.61 -1.92 3.80
CA ASP A 182 17.89 -2.51 4.18
C ASP A 182 19.03 -1.48 4.12
N SER A 183 20.21 -1.86 4.63
CA SER A 183 21.36 -0.96 4.73
C SER A 183 21.84 -0.43 3.37
N GLU A 184 21.77 -1.24 2.31
CA GLU A 184 22.22 -0.81 0.98
C GLU A 184 21.21 0.14 0.34
N THR A 185 19.94 -0.20 0.43
CA THR A 185 18.82 0.60 -0.05
C THR A 185 18.77 1.95 0.67
N LYS A 186 19.04 1.99 1.98
CA LYS A 186 19.19 3.23 2.75
C LYS A 186 20.28 4.13 2.17
N LEU A 187 21.47 3.57 1.94
CA LEU A 187 22.59 4.33 1.36
C LEU A 187 22.27 4.84 -0.05
N ASP A 188 21.63 4.03 -0.88
CA ASP A 188 21.27 4.40 -2.24
C ASP A 188 20.15 5.48 -2.26
N LEU A 189 19.19 5.43 -1.32
CA LEU A 189 18.08 6.39 -1.23
C LEU A 189 18.42 7.68 -0.46
N ALA A 190 19.46 7.71 0.37
CA ALA A 190 19.83 8.86 1.19
C ALA A 190 19.88 10.21 0.42
N PRO A 191 20.46 10.29 -0.80
CA PRO A 191 20.48 11.55 -1.55
C PRO A 191 19.08 12.08 -1.91
N VAL A 192 18.10 11.19 -2.10
CA VAL A 192 16.70 11.59 -2.39
C VAL A 192 16.07 12.27 -1.17
N LEU A 193 16.33 11.74 0.02
CA LEU A 193 15.85 12.33 1.27
C LEU A 193 16.48 13.69 1.53
N GLU A 194 17.80 13.83 1.31
CA GLU A 194 18.49 15.11 1.40
C GLU A 194 17.87 16.14 0.46
N GLN A 195 17.66 15.77 -0.81
CA GLN A 195 17.02 16.64 -1.78
C GLN A 195 15.58 17.01 -1.40
N MET A 196 14.83 16.08 -0.81
CA MET A 196 13.48 16.34 -0.32
C MET A 196 13.49 17.37 0.82
N GLN A 197 14.38 17.19 1.80
CA GLN A 197 14.55 18.12 2.92
C GLN A 197 14.99 19.51 2.45
N LEU A 198 15.88 19.59 1.46
CA LEU A 198 16.27 20.86 0.86
C LEU A 198 15.09 21.57 0.20
N ASN A 199 14.24 20.83 -0.52
CA ASN A 199 13.06 21.39 -1.17
C ASN A 199 12.02 21.88 -0.17
N LEU A 200 11.81 21.14 0.93
CA LEU A 200 10.88 21.52 2.01
C LEU A 200 11.43 22.71 2.82
N GLY A 201 12.72 22.68 3.17
CA GLY A 201 13.39 23.75 3.94
C GLY A 201 13.59 25.04 3.15
N GLY A 202 13.65 24.97 1.82
CA GLY A 202 13.76 26.14 0.93
C GLY A 202 12.50 27.02 0.88
N GLY A 203 11.34 26.52 1.31
CA GLY A 203 10.07 27.27 1.33
C GLY A 203 9.95 28.30 2.46
N GLY A 204 10.71 28.17 3.54
CA GLY A 204 10.60 29.01 4.74
C GLY A 204 11.22 30.41 4.64
N HIS A 205 11.98 30.72 3.58
CA HIS A 205 12.71 32.00 3.46
C HIS A 205 12.04 33.06 2.57
N ARG A 206 10.78 32.88 2.16
CA ARG A 206 10.08 33.80 1.25
C ARG A 206 8.98 34.68 1.87
N TYR A 207 8.90 34.72 3.20
CA TYR A 207 8.04 35.68 3.91
C TYR A 207 8.84 36.41 4.99
N ARG A 208 9.65 37.39 4.56
CA ARG A 208 10.07 38.53 5.37
C ARG A 208 10.13 39.77 4.50
#